data_AF-A0A1Q9PK31-F1
#
_entry.id   AF-A0A1Q9PK31-F1
#
_cell.length_a   1.000
_cell.length_b   1.000
_cell.length_c   1.000
_cell.angle_alpha   90.00
_cell.angle_beta   90.00
_cell.angle_gamma   90.00
#
_symmetry.space_group_name_H-M   'P 1'
#
loop_
_entity.id
_entity.type
_entity.pdbx_description
1 polymer ?
#
loop_
_entity_poly.entity_id
_entity_poly.type
_entity_poly.pdbx_seq_one_letter_code
_entity_poly.pdbx_strand_id
1 'polypeptide(L)'
;MGIRCSCGVSVPIAVAENQEVTFTDGTVRTGTATYTATNVCADTPELGTVTFTFVDTSGELPDRSFTFTSTNIDTVTCELVVEGCVVRVTGTGVVANEGTFSFLASFQDSPDLINDFIVFTIEGFAVTSGLIMPLPSGSVIAQGCQ
;
A
#
# COMPACT_ATOMS: atom_id res chain seq x y z
N MET A 1 -8.70 23.43 11.36
CA MET A 1 -7.29 23.60 10.95
C MET A 1 -6.76 22.21 10.68
N GLY A 2 -6.70 21.82 9.39
CA GLY A 2 -6.19 20.49 9.01
C GLY A 2 -4.69 20.43 9.22
N ILE A 3 -4.19 19.26 9.61
CA ILE A 3 -2.75 18.98 9.64
C ILE A 3 -2.22 19.31 8.25
N ARG A 4 -1.35 20.32 8.16
CA ARG A 4 -0.64 20.62 6.91
C ARG A 4 0.43 19.56 6.79
N CYS A 5 0.29 18.71 5.79
CA CYS A 5 1.25 17.68 5.49
C CYS A 5 2.17 18.14 4.36
N SER A 6 3.47 18.22 4.61
CA SER A 6 4.51 18.52 3.62
C SER A 6 4.59 17.45 2.54
N CYS A 7 4.32 16.20 2.89
CA CYS A 7 4.19 15.06 1.99
C CYS A 7 3.43 13.93 2.66
N GLY A 8 2.38 13.41 2.03
CA GLY A 8 1.56 12.36 2.64
C GLY A 8 0.66 11.66 1.64
N VAL A 9 -0.02 10.63 2.12
CA VAL A 9 -1.02 9.89 1.34
C VAL A 9 -2.21 9.56 2.21
N SER A 10 -3.39 9.66 1.61
CA SER A 10 -4.64 9.18 2.20
C SER A 10 -5.31 8.22 1.23
N VAL A 11 -5.54 6.99 1.70
CA VAL A 11 -6.28 5.95 0.98
C VAL A 11 -7.40 5.50 1.92
N PRO A 12 -8.62 6.05 1.82
CA PRO A 12 -9.72 5.68 2.70
C PRO A 12 -10.03 4.18 2.62
N ILE A 13 -10.16 3.68 1.39
CA ILE A 13 -10.23 2.26 1.04
C ILE A 13 -9.94 2.12 -0.45
N ALA A 14 -9.04 1.21 -0.79
CA ALA A 14 -8.75 0.82 -2.15
C ALA A 14 -8.88 -0.70 -2.25
N VAL A 15 -9.71 -1.19 -3.17
CA VAL A 15 -9.95 -2.62 -3.38
C VAL A 15 -9.58 -2.97 -4.80
N ALA A 16 -8.74 -3.98 -4.95
CA ALA A 16 -8.34 -4.54 -6.22
C ALA A 16 -8.62 -6.04 -6.22
N GLU A 17 -9.39 -6.50 -7.19
CA GLU A 17 -9.71 -7.93 -7.38
C GLU A 17 -8.68 -8.60 -8.30
N ASN A 18 -8.61 -9.93 -8.23
CA ASN A 18 -7.74 -10.76 -9.07
C ASN A 18 -6.26 -10.35 -9.04
N GLN A 19 -5.78 -9.95 -7.86
CA GLN A 19 -4.40 -9.52 -7.64
C GLN A 19 -3.48 -10.70 -7.38
N GLU A 20 -2.32 -10.68 -8.01
CA GLU A 20 -1.28 -11.68 -7.79
C GLU A 20 -0.33 -11.23 -6.67
N VAL A 21 -0.14 -12.10 -5.69
CA VAL A 21 0.83 -11.94 -4.61
C VAL A 21 1.82 -13.09 -4.68
N THR A 22 3.10 -12.75 -4.77
CA THR A 22 4.21 -13.69 -4.67
C THR A 22 4.73 -13.71 -3.24
N PHE A 23 4.75 -14.88 -2.62
CA PHE A 23 5.29 -15.13 -1.29
C PHE A 23 6.78 -15.49 -1.38
N THR A 24 7.50 -15.38 -0.26
CA THR A 24 8.96 -15.64 -0.23
C THR A 24 9.37 -17.07 -0.49
N ASP A 25 8.45 -18.03 -0.33
CA ASP A 25 8.67 -19.42 -0.73
C ASP A 25 8.52 -19.65 -2.25
N GLY A 26 8.27 -18.58 -3.01
CA GLY A 26 8.09 -18.60 -4.46
C GLY A 26 6.65 -18.93 -4.89
N THR A 27 5.75 -19.16 -3.94
CA THR A 27 4.34 -19.41 -4.23
C THR A 27 3.68 -18.13 -4.75
N VAL A 28 2.89 -18.25 -5.81
CA VAL A 28 2.03 -17.16 -6.30
C VAL A 28 0.58 -17.50 -5.97
N ARG A 29 -0.19 -16.50 -5.53
CA ARG A 29 -1.62 -16.62 -5.27
C ARG A 29 -2.37 -15.46 -5.90
N THR A 30 -3.57 -15.76 -6.38
CA THR A 30 -4.51 -14.76 -6.87
C THR A 30 -5.59 -14.52 -5.81
N GLY A 31 -5.92 -13.26 -5.56
CA GLY A 31 -6.84 -12.89 -4.49
C GLY A 31 -7.41 -11.49 -4.61
N THR A 32 -8.18 -11.10 -3.60
CA THR A 32 -8.64 -9.72 -3.44
C THR A 32 -7.74 -8.98 -2.47
N ALA A 33 -7.24 -7.83 -2.90
CA ALA A 33 -6.31 -6.98 -2.17
C ALA A 33 -7.03 -5.70 -1.72
N THR A 34 -6.98 -5.40 -0.42
CA THR A 34 -7.59 -4.20 0.18
C THR A 34 -6.52 -3.38 0.89
N TYR A 35 -6.45 -2.08 0.59
CA TYR A 35 -5.48 -1.15 1.15
C TYR A 35 -6.17 0.01 1.84
N THR A 36 -5.62 0.41 2.98
CA THR A 36 -5.95 1.67 3.64
C THR A 36 -4.67 2.35 4.11
N ALA A 37 -4.66 3.67 4.00
CA ALA A 37 -3.60 4.53 4.50
C ALA A 37 -4.27 5.75 5.12
N THR A 38 -4.17 5.89 6.45
CA THR A 38 -4.82 6.98 7.19
C THR A 38 -3.76 7.79 7.92
N ASN A 39 -3.85 9.12 7.83
CA ASN A 39 -2.92 10.06 8.46
C ASN A 39 -1.44 9.82 8.14
N VAL A 40 -1.13 9.19 7.00
CA VAL A 40 0.26 8.94 6.59
C VAL A 40 0.86 10.26 6.09
N CYS A 41 1.72 10.84 6.91
CA CYS A 41 2.30 12.16 6.67
C CYS A 41 3.76 12.20 7.11
N ALA A 42 4.62 12.84 6.32
CA ALA A 42 6.04 13.02 6.60
C ALA A 42 6.30 13.88 7.86
N ASP A 43 5.39 14.82 8.17
CA ASP A 43 5.53 15.70 9.34
C ASP A 43 5.07 15.04 10.65
N THR A 44 4.22 13.99 10.55
CA THR A 44 3.66 13.26 11.71
C THR A 44 3.58 11.76 11.41
N PRO A 45 4.71 11.09 11.10
CA PRO A 45 4.71 9.69 10.70
C PRO A 45 4.18 8.77 11.81
N GLU A 46 4.31 9.15 13.08
CA GLU A 46 3.83 8.42 14.24
C GLU A 46 2.29 8.34 14.36
N LEU A 47 1.56 9.18 13.62
CA LEU A 47 0.09 9.14 13.54
C LEU A 47 -0.40 8.29 12.36
N GLY A 48 0.51 7.91 11.45
CA GLY A 48 0.20 7.17 10.24
C GLY A 48 -0.18 5.72 10.53
N THR A 49 -1.18 5.22 9.81
CA THR A 49 -1.52 3.80 9.82
C THR A 49 -1.69 3.31 8.40
N VAL A 50 -1.03 2.19 8.09
CA VAL A 50 -1.14 1.49 6.81
C VAL A 50 -1.65 0.09 7.07
N THR A 51 -2.71 -0.31 6.38
CA THR A 51 -3.22 -1.69 6.41
C THR A 51 -3.27 -2.24 5.01
N PHE A 52 -2.82 -3.49 4.87
CA PHE A 52 -2.97 -4.27 3.66
C PHE A 52 -3.57 -5.62 4.01
N THR A 53 -4.68 -5.97 3.37
CA THR A 53 -5.33 -7.27 3.51
C THR A 53 -5.34 -7.97 2.15
N PHE A 54 -4.91 -9.22 2.14
CA PHE A 54 -5.02 -10.10 0.99
C PHE A 54 -5.91 -11.28 1.35
N VAL A 55 -6.94 -11.52 0.54
CA VAL A 55 -7.81 -12.69 0.65
C VAL A 55 -7.54 -13.59 -0.55
N ASP A 56 -7.00 -14.78 -0.29
CA ASP A 56 -6.72 -15.77 -1.32
C ASP A 56 -8.04 -16.30 -1.91
N THR A 57 -8.22 -16.11 -3.21
CA THR A 57 -9.38 -16.60 -3.95
C THR A 57 -9.01 -17.63 -5.00
N SER A 58 -7.76 -18.12 -5.00
CA SER A 58 -7.27 -19.11 -5.96
C SER A 58 -7.92 -20.49 -5.78
N GLY A 59 -8.42 -20.77 -4.56
CA GLY A 59 -8.94 -22.09 -4.19
C GLY A 59 -7.84 -23.12 -3.93
N GLU A 60 -6.57 -22.72 -3.95
CA GLU A 60 -5.44 -23.59 -3.65
C GLU A 60 -5.23 -23.74 -2.14
N LEU A 61 -4.71 -24.91 -1.71
CA LEU A 61 -4.38 -25.17 -0.32
C LEU A 61 -2.86 -25.16 -0.10
N PRO A 62 -2.38 -24.67 1.07
CA PRO A 62 -3.17 -24.00 2.12
C PRO A 62 -3.61 -22.59 1.72
N ASP A 63 -4.65 -22.09 2.38
CA ASP A 63 -5.06 -20.68 2.30
C ASP A 63 -3.90 -19.78 2.71
N ARG A 64 -3.63 -18.75 1.90
CA ARG A 64 -2.57 -17.75 2.13
C ARG A 64 -3.12 -16.35 2.37
N SER A 65 -4.38 -16.23 2.77
CA SER A 65 -4.97 -14.97 3.20
C SER A 65 -4.20 -14.40 4.40
N PHE A 66 -3.96 -13.08 4.39
CA PHE A 66 -3.27 -12.41 5.50
C PHE A 66 -3.70 -10.95 5.65
N THR A 67 -3.42 -10.41 6.84
CA THR A 67 -3.56 -8.99 7.13
C THR A 67 -2.24 -8.46 7.68
N PHE A 68 -1.75 -7.41 7.03
CA PHE A 68 -0.62 -6.60 7.46
C PHE A 68 -1.12 -5.28 8.04
N THR A 69 -0.61 -4.88 9.19
CA THR A 69 -0.89 -3.58 9.81
C THR A 69 0.40 -2.93 10.27
N SER A 70 0.63 -1.69 9.86
CA SER A 70 1.72 -0.85 10.33
C SER A 70 1.17 0.40 11.01
N THR A 71 1.69 0.67 12.21
CA THR A 71 1.56 1.93 12.94
C THR A 71 2.93 2.59 13.17
N ASN A 72 3.98 2.04 12.56
CA ASN A 72 5.35 2.51 12.68
C ASN A 72 5.83 2.88 11.28
N ILE A 73 5.62 4.14 10.91
CA ILE A 73 6.07 4.70 9.64
C ILE A 73 7.44 5.35 9.87
N ASP A 74 8.44 4.94 9.09
CA ASP A 74 9.81 5.43 9.21
C ASP A 74 10.03 6.64 8.31
N THR A 75 9.64 6.53 7.04
CA THR A 75 9.78 7.64 6.08
C THR A 75 8.58 7.72 5.14
N VAL A 76 8.23 8.94 4.78
CA VAL A 76 7.23 9.28 3.76
C VAL A 76 7.88 10.29 2.82
N THR A 77 7.95 9.96 1.53
CA THR A 77 8.59 10.80 0.52
C THR A 77 7.68 10.96 -0.69
N CYS A 78 7.63 12.16 -1.25
CA CYS A 78 6.80 12.50 -2.39
C CYS A 78 7.70 12.84 -3.57
N GLU A 79 7.36 12.32 -4.73
CA GLU A 79 8.06 12.52 -5.98
C GLU A 79 7.04 12.96 -7.03
N LEU A 80 7.23 14.15 -7.60
CA LEU A 80 6.42 14.61 -8.71
C LEU A 80 6.88 13.90 -9.98
N VAL A 81 5.95 13.23 -10.65
CA VAL A 81 6.19 12.56 -11.93
C VAL A 81 5.34 13.22 -13.02
N VAL A 82 5.67 12.98 -14.29
CA VAL A 82 4.98 13.61 -15.43
C VAL A 82 3.47 13.34 -15.43
N GLU A 83 3.04 12.20 -14.86
CA GLU A 83 1.65 11.73 -14.87
C GLU A 83 0.96 11.81 -13.49
N GLY A 84 1.55 12.53 -12.51
CA GLY A 84 0.95 12.69 -11.19
C GLY A 84 1.95 12.79 -10.05
N CYS A 85 1.60 12.24 -8.89
CA CYS A 85 2.45 12.21 -7.70
C CYS A 85 2.65 10.78 -7.22
N VAL A 86 3.90 10.42 -6.93
CA VAL A 86 4.24 9.15 -6.27
C VAL A 86 4.63 9.44 -4.83
N VAL A 87 3.86 8.88 -3.89
CA VAL A 87 4.15 8.89 -2.46
C VAL A 87 4.70 7.52 -2.09
N ARG A 88 5.93 7.48 -1.58
CA ARG A 88 6.55 6.27 -1.05
C ARG A 88 6.53 6.31 0.46
N VAL A 89 6.16 5.18 1.05
CA VAL A 89 6.03 5.00 2.50
C VAL A 89 6.83 3.77 2.88
N THR A 90 7.70 3.91 3.86
CA THR A 90 8.43 2.78 4.46
C THR A 90 8.20 2.74 5.96
N GLY A 91 8.35 1.56 6.53
CA GLY A 91 8.23 1.38 7.96
C GLY A 91 8.28 -0.08 8.35
N THR A 92 7.79 -0.36 9.55
CA THR A 92 7.60 -1.74 10.04
C THR A 92 6.15 -1.98 10.40
N GLY A 93 5.67 -3.19 10.16
CA GLY A 93 4.34 -3.60 10.54
C GLY A 93 4.28 -5.08 10.86
N VAL A 94 3.10 -5.53 11.25
CA VAL A 94 2.86 -6.89 11.70
C VAL A 94 1.97 -7.60 10.70
N VAL A 95 2.40 -8.77 10.25
CA VAL A 95 1.52 -9.74 9.60
C VAL A 95 0.95 -10.64 10.70
N ALA A 96 -0.38 -10.72 10.79
CA ALA A 96 -1.04 -11.52 11.81
C ALA A 96 -0.53 -12.98 11.79
N ASN A 97 -0.12 -13.48 12.96
CA ASN A 97 0.42 -14.83 13.19
C ASN A 97 1.79 -15.16 12.55
N GLU A 98 2.42 -14.23 11.84
CA GLU A 98 3.71 -14.46 11.16
C GLU A 98 4.85 -13.63 11.79
N GLY A 99 4.55 -12.41 12.25
CA GLY A 99 5.52 -11.57 12.96
C GLY A 99 5.63 -10.15 12.41
N THR A 100 6.75 -9.49 12.70
CA THR A 100 7.04 -8.11 12.31
C THR A 100 7.95 -8.08 11.10
N PHE A 101 7.60 -7.27 10.10
CA PHE A 101 8.31 -7.14 8.84
C PHE A 101 8.46 -5.67 8.46
N SER A 102 9.56 -5.37 7.76
CA SER A 102 9.71 -4.09 7.05
C SER A 102 8.80 -4.08 5.83
N PHE A 103 8.29 -2.91 5.46
CA PHE A 103 7.49 -2.76 4.26
C PHE A 103 7.90 -1.53 3.45
N LEU A 104 7.62 -1.61 2.15
CA LEU A 104 7.72 -0.52 1.20
C LEU A 104 6.39 -0.46 0.44
N ALA A 105 5.71 0.66 0.54
CA ALA A 105 4.51 0.97 -0.21
C ALA A 105 4.76 2.17 -1.11
N SER A 106 4.34 2.07 -2.38
CA SER A 106 4.35 3.20 -3.32
C SER A 106 2.94 3.44 -3.81
N PHE A 107 2.47 4.68 -3.64
CA PHE A 107 1.14 5.12 -4.00
C PHE A 107 1.28 6.18 -5.08
N GLN A 108 0.66 5.95 -6.24
CA GLN A 108 0.65 6.90 -7.34
C GLN A 108 -0.75 7.47 -7.48
N ASP A 109 -0.89 8.76 -7.19
CA ASP A 109 -2.08 9.57 -7.46
C ASP A 109 -1.92 10.18 -8.86
N SER A 110 -2.79 9.78 -9.79
CA SER A 110 -2.74 10.22 -11.19
C SER A 110 -4.04 10.92 -11.56
N PRO A 111 -4.18 12.23 -11.25
CA PRO A 111 -5.43 12.96 -11.42
C PRO A 111 -5.89 13.08 -12.89
N ASP A 112 -4.94 13.00 -13.83
CA ASP A 112 -5.20 13.07 -15.27
C ASP A 112 -5.36 11.69 -15.93
N LEU A 113 -5.12 10.60 -15.19
CA LEU A 113 -5.29 9.24 -15.67
C LEU A 113 -6.58 8.61 -15.14
N ILE A 114 -6.97 7.52 -15.78
CA ILE A 114 -8.17 6.75 -15.40
C ILE A 114 -7.94 6.00 -14.07
N ASN A 115 -6.67 5.65 -13.79
CA ASN A 115 -6.33 4.81 -12.65
C ASN A 115 -5.23 5.42 -11.77
N ASP A 116 -5.45 5.35 -10.46
CA ASP A 116 -4.39 5.43 -9.46
C ASP A 116 -3.69 4.08 -9.35
N PHE A 117 -2.52 4.07 -8.75
CA PHE A 117 -1.79 2.83 -8.57
C PHE A 117 -1.16 2.65 -7.21
N ILE A 118 -1.10 1.39 -6.77
CA ILE A 118 -0.43 1.00 -5.53
C ILE A 118 0.52 -0.16 -5.82
N VAL A 119 1.71 -0.11 -5.23
CA VAL A 119 2.67 -1.23 -5.17
C VAL A 119 3.01 -1.46 -3.71
N PHE A 120 2.90 -2.71 -3.25
CA PHE A 120 3.11 -3.04 -1.85
C PHE A 120 4.05 -4.23 -1.70
N THR A 121 5.11 -4.03 -0.91
CA THR A 121 6.12 -5.04 -0.64
C THR A 121 6.28 -5.18 0.86
N ILE A 122 6.13 -6.41 1.36
CA ILE A 122 6.47 -6.81 2.74
C ILE A 122 7.77 -7.61 2.64
N GLU A 123 8.87 -7.00 3.05
CA GLU A 123 10.20 -7.61 2.93
C GLU A 123 10.27 -8.91 3.72
N GLY A 124 10.70 -9.99 3.05
CA GLY A 124 10.79 -11.30 3.69
C GLY A 124 9.47 -12.06 3.83
N PHE A 125 8.35 -11.51 3.34
CA PHE A 125 7.04 -12.18 3.43
C PHE A 125 6.31 -12.29 2.07
N ALA A 126 5.91 -11.17 1.49
CA ALA A 126 5.08 -11.15 0.29
C ALA A 126 5.26 -9.87 -0.52
N VAL A 127 5.16 -9.98 -1.84
CA VAL A 127 5.18 -8.85 -2.77
C VAL A 127 4.00 -8.97 -3.73
N THR A 128 3.33 -7.86 -4.03
CA THR A 128 2.38 -7.82 -5.14
C THR A 128 3.15 -7.97 -6.44
N SER A 129 3.09 -9.15 -7.05
CA SER A 129 3.82 -9.48 -8.27
C SER A 129 3.04 -9.00 -9.47
N GLY A 130 3.54 -7.94 -10.12
CA GLY A 130 3.01 -7.50 -11.41
C GLY A 130 2.09 -6.28 -11.29
N LEU A 131 2.63 -5.16 -11.80
CA LEU A 131 1.92 -4.01 -12.33
C LEU A 131 0.84 -3.43 -11.44
N ILE A 132 1.26 -2.41 -10.66
CA ILE A 132 0.49 -1.22 -10.31
C ILE A 132 -1.02 -1.47 -10.33
N MET A 133 -1.59 -1.79 -9.17
CA MET A 133 -3.02 -2.12 -9.06
C MET A 133 -3.84 -0.95 -9.57
N PRO A 134 -4.53 -1.08 -10.73
CA PRO A 134 -5.30 0.02 -11.26
C PRO A 134 -6.51 0.19 -10.36
N LEU A 135 -6.53 1.30 -9.65
CA LEU A 135 -7.66 1.72 -8.83
C LEU A 135 -8.36 2.86 -9.52
N PRO A 136 -9.69 3.02 -9.38
CA PRO A 136 -10.37 4.20 -9.89
C PRO A 136 -9.68 5.48 -9.39
N SER A 137 -9.46 6.46 -10.27
CA SER A 137 -8.93 7.78 -9.90
C SER A 137 -9.65 8.35 -8.66
N GLY A 138 -8.87 8.88 -7.72
CA GLY A 138 -9.34 9.40 -6.43
C GLY A 138 -9.41 8.35 -5.32
N SER A 139 -8.94 7.12 -5.58
CA SER A 139 -8.74 6.11 -4.54
C SER A 139 -7.50 6.42 -3.69
N VAL A 140 -6.49 7.01 -4.33
CA VAL A 140 -5.27 7.50 -3.70
C VAL A 140 -5.29 9.02 -3.74
N ILE A 141 -5.10 9.65 -2.57
CA ILE A 141 -5.03 11.11 -2.47
C ILE A 141 -3.64 11.46 -1.97
N ALA A 142 -2.78 11.97 -2.85
CA ALA A 142 -1.49 12.51 -2.47
C ALA A 142 -1.66 13.88 -1.79
N GLN A 143 -0.91 14.10 -0.71
CA GLN A 143 -0.91 15.35 0.05
C GLN A 143 0.48 15.97 -0.03
N GLY A 144 0.56 17.28 -0.25
CA GLY A 144 1.84 18.01 -0.20
C GLY A 144 2.76 17.81 -1.41
N CYS A 145 2.29 17.13 -2.46
CA CYS A 145 2.99 17.06 -3.75
C CYS A 145 2.77 18.38 -4.51
N GLN A 146 3.64 19.37 -4.30
CA GLN A 146 3.62 20.68 -4.97
C GLN A 146 5.03 21.11 -5.39
#